data_AF-A0A971U697-F1
#
_entry.id   AF-A0A971U697-F1
#
_cell.length_a   1.000
_cell.length_b   1.000
_cell.length_c   1.000
_cell.angle_alpha   90.00
_cell.angle_beta   90.00
_cell.angle_gamma   90.00
#
_symmetry.space_group_name_H-M   'P 1'
#
loop_
_entity.id
_entity.type
_entity.pdbx_description
1 polymer ?
#
loop_
_entity_poly.entity_id
_entity_poly.type
_entity_poly.pdbx_seq_one_letter_code
_entity_poly.pdbx_strand_id
1 'polypeptide(L)'
;MPNTLSRAQREGRKLGFSIRVFGSPDLPSFDARSQGEGHLSVGLAFLRDILLYLEANRIRFYRMHSNLIPAALHSDLEGLKRQMEECSAQLEDLHTLIGRQDVRLTFHPYSQVTLNALNEEQAERSQRSLAAHALLLDGLGLGPEAVVVIHAGGIYDGMVPSSE
;
A
#
# COMPACT_ATOMS: atom_id res chain seq x y z
N MET A 1 30.48 7.93 -22.24
CA MET A 1 29.27 8.40 -22.94
C MET A 1 28.16 8.56 -21.91
N PRO A 2 27.70 9.77 -21.56
CA PRO A 2 26.53 9.90 -20.71
C PRO A 2 25.29 9.48 -21.50
N ASN A 3 24.53 8.54 -20.94
CA ASN A 3 23.31 8.00 -21.52
C ASN A 3 22.19 9.05 -21.43
N THR A 4 22.04 9.86 -22.48
CA THR A 4 21.00 10.88 -22.58
C THR A 4 19.69 10.22 -23.00
N LEU A 5 18.99 9.63 -22.02
CA LEU A 5 17.58 9.28 -22.18
C LEU A 5 16.81 10.55 -22.58
N SER A 6 16.01 10.46 -23.63
CA SER A 6 15.23 11.57 -24.18
C SER A 6 14.25 12.12 -23.14
N ARG A 7 13.85 13.39 -23.30
CA ARG A 7 12.87 14.06 -22.42
C ARG A 7 11.55 13.26 -22.31
N ALA A 8 11.10 12.64 -23.41
CA ALA A 8 9.94 11.74 -23.41
C ALA A 8 10.17 10.42 -22.65
N GLN A 9 11.40 9.87 -22.67
CA GLN A 9 11.77 8.69 -21.87
C GLN A 9 11.90 9.02 -20.37
N ARG A 10 12.10 10.29 -20.02
CA ARG A 10 12.06 10.79 -18.64
C ARG A 10 10.64 11.09 -18.16
N GLU A 11 9.77 11.58 -19.05
CA GLU A 11 8.38 11.93 -18.73
C GLU A 11 7.48 10.70 -18.50
N GLY A 12 7.88 9.49 -18.92
CA GLY A 12 7.13 8.25 -18.70
C GLY A 12 7.54 7.39 -17.49
N ARG A 13 8.59 7.74 -16.73
CA ARG A 13 9.11 6.89 -15.65
C ARG A 13 8.90 7.52 -14.28
N LYS A 14 8.07 6.89 -13.46
CA LYS A 14 7.83 7.27 -12.07
C LYS A 14 8.84 6.55 -11.16
N LEU A 15 9.74 7.32 -10.55
CA LEU A 15 10.72 6.83 -9.59
C LEU A 15 10.29 7.18 -8.16
N GLY A 16 10.75 6.37 -7.22
CA GLY A 16 10.42 6.53 -5.82
C GLY A 16 11.03 5.44 -4.94
N PHE A 17 10.50 5.33 -3.73
CA PHE A 17 11.05 4.46 -2.70
C PHE A 17 9.94 3.68 -1.99
N SER A 18 10.37 2.76 -1.13
CA SER A 18 9.47 1.90 -0.37
C SER A 18 9.52 2.24 1.10
N ILE A 19 8.34 2.37 1.70
CA ILE A 19 8.12 2.41 3.14
C ILE A 19 8.76 3.63 3.82
N ARG A 20 10.06 3.62 4.10
CA ARG A 20 10.71 4.61 4.97
C ARG A 20 11.17 5.84 4.20
N VAL A 21 10.82 7.02 4.69
CA VAL A 21 11.26 8.32 4.16
C VAL A 21 12.61 8.71 4.79
N PHE A 22 13.73 8.24 4.24
CA PHE A 22 15.05 8.54 4.84
C PHE A 22 15.43 10.03 4.82
N GLY A 23 14.89 10.82 3.90
CA GLY A 23 15.11 12.26 3.85
C GLY A 23 14.28 13.06 4.87
N SER A 24 13.41 12.41 5.64
CA SER A 24 12.65 13.01 6.73
C SER A 24 12.35 11.94 7.80
N PRO A 25 13.30 11.68 8.71
CA PRO A 25 13.26 10.53 9.63
C PRO A 25 12.06 10.53 10.58
N ASP A 26 11.52 11.72 10.86
CA ASP A 26 10.40 11.93 11.76
C ASP A 26 9.03 11.69 11.09
N LEU A 27 8.99 11.36 9.79
CA LEU A 27 7.77 10.97 9.09
C LEU A 27 7.52 9.46 9.21
N PRO A 28 6.58 9.02 10.08
CA PRO A 28 6.24 7.61 10.21
C PRO A 28 5.47 7.12 8.99
N SER A 29 5.71 5.87 8.58
CA SER A 29 4.96 5.20 7.50
C SER A 29 3.71 4.47 7.99
N PHE A 30 3.59 4.30 9.31
CA PHE A 30 2.46 3.67 10.01
C PHE A 30 2.53 3.98 11.52
N ASP A 31 1.45 3.74 12.25
CA ASP A 31 1.41 3.96 13.70
C ASP A 31 1.95 2.76 14.49
N ALA A 32 3.26 2.74 14.73
CA ALA A 32 3.89 1.70 15.53
C ALA A 32 3.47 1.71 17.01
N ARG A 33 2.92 2.82 17.51
CA ARG A 33 2.59 2.98 18.94
C ARG A 33 1.35 2.19 19.35
N SER A 34 0.37 2.08 18.45
CA SER A 34 -0.88 1.35 18.71
C SER A 34 -0.74 -0.17 18.64
N GLN A 35 0.43 -0.70 18.25
CA GLN A 35 0.66 -2.15 18.10
C GLN A 35 -0.36 -2.84 17.17
N GLY A 36 -0.92 -2.11 16.21
CA GLY A 36 -1.87 -2.64 15.23
C GLY A 36 -3.36 -2.47 15.59
N GLU A 37 -3.66 -1.90 16.77
CA GLU A 37 -5.01 -1.64 17.26
C GLU A 37 -5.47 -0.18 17.03
N GLY A 38 -4.68 0.60 16.28
CA GLY A 38 -4.95 2.00 16.02
C GLY A 38 -6.15 2.23 15.10
N HIS A 39 -6.60 3.48 15.02
CA HIS A 39 -7.62 3.89 14.07
C HIS A 39 -6.99 4.21 12.70
N LEU A 40 -7.69 3.89 11.60
CA LEU A 40 -7.25 4.10 10.22
C LEU A 40 -6.86 5.56 9.94
N SER A 41 -7.60 6.51 10.54
CA SER A 41 -7.35 7.96 10.38
C SER A 41 -5.91 8.38 10.70
N VAL A 42 -5.22 7.69 11.62
CA VAL A 42 -3.82 7.97 11.94
C VAL A 42 -2.91 7.57 10.78
N GLY A 43 -3.14 6.40 10.19
CA GLY A 43 -2.43 5.94 9.00
C GLY A 43 -2.65 6.86 7.79
N LEU A 44 -3.89 7.35 7.60
CA LEU A 44 -4.24 8.30 6.54
C LEU A 44 -3.56 9.67 6.74
N ALA A 45 -3.47 10.16 7.98
CA ALA A 45 -2.74 11.39 8.29
C ALA A 45 -1.25 11.26 7.96
N PHE A 46 -0.63 10.11 8.27
CA PHE A 46 0.76 9.84 7.91
C PHE A 46 0.95 9.74 6.39
N LEU A 47 0.01 9.11 5.68
CA LEU A 47 0.04 9.08 4.22
C LEU A 47 -0.02 10.48 3.62
N ARG A 48 -0.87 11.37 4.14
CA ARG A 48 -0.93 12.78 3.72
C ARG A 48 0.43 13.44 3.87
N ASP A 49 1.06 13.32 5.02
CA ASP A 49 2.35 13.98 5.30
C ASP A 49 3.47 13.43 4.39
N ILE A 50 3.45 12.12 4.11
CA ILE A 50 4.34 11.51 3.12
C ILE A 50 4.06 12.05 1.72
N LEU A 51 2.79 12.13 1.29
CA LEU A 51 2.44 12.65 -0.03
C LEU A 51 2.92 14.09 -0.23
N LEU A 52 2.80 14.94 0.79
CA LEU A 52 3.35 16.30 0.80
C LEU A 52 4.89 16.29 0.66
N TYR A 53 5.57 15.36 1.33
CA TYR A 53 7.01 15.16 1.13
C TYR A 53 7.34 14.74 -0.32
N LEU A 54 6.58 13.81 -0.91
CA LEU A 54 6.77 13.37 -2.29
C LEU A 54 6.56 14.54 -3.26
N GLU A 55 5.53 15.35 -3.04
CA GLU A 55 5.23 16.54 -3.83
C GLU A 55 6.42 17.52 -3.84
N ALA A 56 6.89 17.89 -2.64
CA ALA A 56 8.01 18.83 -2.45
C ALA A 56 9.31 18.34 -3.12
N ASN A 57 9.53 17.03 -3.16
CA ASN A 57 10.73 16.41 -3.73
C ASN A 57 10.54 15.91 -5.17
N ARG A 58 9.39 16.15 -5.81
CA ARG A 58 9.05 15.67 -7.17
C ARG A 58 9.19 14.14 -7.32
N ILE A 59 8.89 13.40 -6.26
CA ILE A 59 8.86 11.93 -6.26
C ILE A 59 7.46 11.49 -6.71
N ARG A 60 7.39 10.50 -7.59
CA ARG A 60 6.15 10.11 -8.30
C ARG A 60 5.76 8.65 -8.10
N PHE A 61 6.49 7.92 -7.26
CA PHE A 61 6.15 6.56 -6.87
C PHE A 61 6.37 6.38 -5.36
N TYR A 62 5.48 5.66 -4.70
CA TYR A 62 5.65 5.28 -3.31
C TYR A 62 4.99 3.93 -3.03
N ARG A 63 5.76 3.01 -2.46
CA ARG A 63 5.22 1.75 -1.94
C ARG A 63 4.92 1.92 -0.46
N MET A 64 3.64 1.95 -0.14
CA MET A 64 3.13 2.17 1.20
C MET A 64 3.46 0.98 2.11
N HIS A 65 3.56 1.25 3.41
CA HIS A 65 3.68 0.20 4.41
C HIS A 65 2.32 -0.49 4.60
N SER A 66 2.26 -1.82 4.63
CA SER A 66 1.00 -2.56 4.82
C SER A 66 0.26 -2.20 6.11
N ASN A 67 1.00 -2.03 7.22
CA ASN A 67 0.48 -1.51 8.49
C ASN A 67 -0.05 -0.05 8.46
N LEU A 68 -0.08 0.63 7.31
CA LEU A 68 -0.91 1.83 7.16
C LEU A 68 -2.37 1.47 7.50
N ILE A 69 -2.81 0.29 7.08
CA ILE A 69 -4.01 -0.36 7.63
C ILE A 69 -3.62 -0.99 8.98
N PRO A 70 -4.26 -0.63 10.10
CA PRO A 70 -4.05 -1.28 11.39
C PRO A 70 -4.17 -2.80 11.28
N ALA A 71 -3.30 -3.54 11.97
CA ALA A 71 -3.21 -4.99 11.84
C ALA A 71 -4.53 -5.70 12.18
N ALA A 72 -5.28 -5.19 13.17
CA ALA A 72 -6.59 -5.70 13.55
C ALA A 72 -7.62 -5.64 12.40
N LEU A 73 -7.48 -4.70 11.47
CA LEU A 73 -8.39 -4.51 10.34
C LEU A 73 -8.01 -5.34 9.10
N HIS A 74 -6.85 -6.01 9.08
CA HIS A 74 -6.50 -6.88 7.95
C HIS A 74 -7.42 -8.09 7.81
N SER A 75 -8.02 -8.56 8.91
CA SER A 75 -9.01 -9.65 8.90
C SER A 75 -10.45 -9.20 9.12
N ASP A 76 -10.67 -7.95 9.55
CA ASP A 76 -11.99 -7.36 9.79
C ASP A 76 -12.36 -6.33 8.72
N LEU A 77 -12.85 -6.83 7.58
CA LEU A 77 -13.20 -5.98 6.43
C LEU A 77 -14.38 -5.05 6.71
N GLU A 78 -15.34 -5.46 7.55
CA GLU A 78 -16.48 -4.62 7.91
C GLU A 78 -16.06 -3.51 8.88
N GLY A 79 -15.15 -3.82 9.81
CA GLY A 79 -14.47 -2.80 10.62
C GLY A 79 -13.69 -1.80 9.77
N LEU A 80 -12.98 -2.29 8.75
CA LEU A 80 -12.25 -1.42 7.83
C LEU A 80 -13.18 -0.49 7.07
N LYS A 81 -14.25 -1.02 6.46
CA LYS A 81 -15.25 -0.21 5.73
C LYS A 81 -15.87 0.86 6.62
N ARG A 82 -16.28 0.51 7.84
CA ARG A 82 -16.82 1.47 8.81
C ARG A 82 -15.83 2.60 9.10
N GLN A 83 -14.57 2.28 9.38
CA GLN A 83 -13.56 3.32 9.61
C GLN A 83 -13.26 4.15 8.35
N MET A 84 -13.36 3.56 7.15
CA MET A 84 -13.24 4.30 5.89
C MET A 84 -14.40 5.29 5.69
N GLU A 85 -15.63 4.92 6.03
CA GLU A 85 -16.79 5.81 6.02
C GLU A 85 -16.59 6.99 6.99
N GLU A 86 -16.13 6.70 8.21
CA GLU A 86 -15.77 7.69 9.22
C GLU A 86 -14.64 8.63 8.75
N CYS A 87 -13.74 8.12 7.90
CA CYS A 87 -12.62 8.86 7.31
C CYS A 87 -12.90 9.42 5.90
N SER A 88 -14.15 9.44 5.43
CA SER A 88 -14.51 9.83 4.06
C SER A 88 -13.89 11.16 3.62
N ALA A 89 -13.94 12.20 4.46
CA ALA A 89 -13.31 13.50 4.16
C ALA A 89 -11.78 13.40 4.00
N GLN A 90 -11.10 12.60 4.83
CA GLN A 90 -9.66 12.39 4.70
C GLN A 90 -9.30 11.63 3.42
N LEU A 91 -10.12 10.65 3.03
CA LEU A 91 -9.94 9.90 1.79
C LEU A 91 -10.11 10.81 0.57
N GLU A 92 -11.10 11.72 0.59
CA GLU A 92 -11.31 12.71 -0.47
C GLU A 92 -10.15 13.72 -0.59
N ASP A 93 -9.65 14.21 0.55
CA ASP A 93 -8.46 15.07 0.59
C ASP A 93 -7.23 14.36 0.01
N LEU A 94 -7.03 13.09 0.37
CA LEU A 94 -5.95 12.27 -0.15
C LEU A 94 -6.10 12.01 -1.64
N HIS A 95 -7.30 11.69 -2.12
CA HIS A 95 -7.60 11.51 -3.53
C HIS A 95 -7.20 12.75 -4.34
N THR A 96 -7.60 13.94 -3.87
CA THR A 96 -7.26 15.22 -4.48
C THR A 96 -5.74 15.45 -4.49
N LEU A 97 -5.06 15.17 -3.37
CA LEU A 97 -3.61 15.28 -3.24
C LEU A 97 -2.84 14.31 -4.17
N ILE A 98 -3.32 13.09 -4.32
CA ILE A 98 -2.71 12.09 -5.19
C ILE A 98 -2.86 12.49 -6.66
N GLY A 99 -4.06 12.94 -7.06
CA GLY A 99 -4.37 13.36 -8.42
C GLY A 99 -3.53 14.54 -8.91
N ARG A 100 -3.33 15.58 -8.07
CA ARG A 100 -2.55 16.77 -8.46
C ARG A 100 -1.08 16.50 -8.75
N GLN A 101 -0.50 15.46 -8.15
CA GLN A 101 0.93 15.15 -8.28
C GLN A 101 1.21 13.93 -9.16
N ASP A 102 0.19 13.25 -9.69
CA ASP A 102 0.32 12.05 -10.53
C ASP A 102 1.21 10.95 -9.87
N VAL A 103 1.09 10.77 -8.56
CA VAL A 103 1.86 9.76 -7.83
C VAL A 103 1.24 8.37 -7.99
N ARG A 104 2.09 7.38 -8.26
CA ARG A 104 1.70 5.97 -8.24
C ARG A 104 1.90 5.40 -6.83
N LEU A 105 0.85 4.83 -6.27
CA LEU A 105 0.87 4.18 -4.96
C LEU A 105 0.67 2.67 -5.09
N THR A 106 1.39 1.89 -4.29
CA THR A 106 1.30 0.42 -4.28
C THR A 106 1.47 -0.13 -2.87
N PHE A 107 1.04 -1.37 -2.67
CA PHE A 107 1.35 -2.17 -1.48
C PHE A 107 2.24 -3.37 -1.81
N HIS A 108 2.93 -3.88 -0.80
CA HIS A 108 3.60 -5.18 -0.85
C HIS A 108 3.55 -5.85 0.53
N PRO A 109 2.52 -6.66 0.81
CA PRO A 109 2.30 -7.29 2.11
C PRO A 109 3.18 -8.54 2.29
N TYR A 110 4.51 -8.35 2.21
CA TYR A 110 5.59 -9.35 2.15
C TYR A 110 5.21 -10.76 2.66
N SER A 111 5.45 -11.06 3.93
CA SER A 111 5.15 -12.36 4.55
C SER A 111 3.75 -12.39 5.18
N GLN A 112 2.97 -11.31 5.05
CA GLN A 112 1.60 -11.25 5.57
C GLN A 112 0.63 -12.02 4.68
N VAL A 113 0.99 -12.24 3.40
CA VAL A 113 0.17 -12.93 2.41
C VAL A 113 0.95 -14.13 1.86
N THR A 114 0.38 -15.33 2.01
CA THR A 114 0.87 -16.57 1.38
C THR A 114 -0.31 -17.27 0.72
N LEU A 115 -0.49 -17.06 -0.59
CA LEU A 115 -1.65 -17.57 -1.32
C LEU A 115 -1.62 -19.09 -1.52
N ASN A 116 -0.43 -19.67 -1.61
CA ASN A 116 -0.25 -21.11 -1.77
C ASN A 116 -0.08 -21.84 -0.41
N ALA A 117 -0.63 -21.25 0.67
CA ALA A 117 -0.56 -21.86 1.99
C ALA A 117 -1.26 -23.22 2.00
N LEU A 118 -0.59 -24.24 2.56
CA LEU A 118 -1.19 -25.56 2.74
C LEU A 118 -2.32 -25.56 3.79
N ASN A 119 -2.29 -24.58 4.70
CA ASN A 119 -3.32 -24.39 5.71
C ASN A 119 -4.42 -23.46 5.17
N GLU A 120 -5.64 -23.97 5.10
CA GLU A 120 -6.82 -23.23 4.65
C GLU A 120 -7.06 -21.96 5.46
N GLU A 121 -6.86 -22.00 6.79
CA GLU A 121 -6.99 -20.82 7.65
C GLU A 121 -5.97 -19.73 7.27
N GLN A 122 -4.75 -20.12 6.92
CA GLN A 122 -3.71 -19.19 6.48
C GLN A 122 -4.03 -18.62 5.08
N ALA A 123 -4.57 -19.43 4.18
CA ALA A 123 -5.03 -18.98 2.87
C ALA A 123 -6.16 -17.96 3.00
N GLU A 124 -7.17 -18.23 3.84
CA GLU A 124 -8.26 -17.29 4.11
C GLU A 124 -7.77 -15.97 4.72
N ARG A 125 -6.87 -16.03 5.72
CA ARG A 125 -6.25 -14.83 6.30
C ARG A 125 -5.51 -14.01 5.25
N SER A 126 -4.80 -14.67 4.34
CA SER A 126 -4.09 -14.02 3.23
C SER A 126 -5.06 -13.34 2.26
N GLN A 127 -6.17 -14.00 1.92
CA GLN A 127 -7.22 -13.43 1.07
C GLN A 127 -7.87 -12.19 1.70
N ARG A 128 -8.24 -12.27 3.00
CA ARG A 128 -8.81 -11.12 3.73
C ARG A 128 -7.82 -9.96 3.80
N SER A 129 -6.54 -10.24 4.08
CA SER A 129 -5.51 -9.20 4.08
C SER A 129 -5.35 -8.53 2.71
N LEU A 130 -5.38 -9.29 1.61
CA LEU A 130 -5.36 -8.72 0.26
C LEU A 130 -6.59 -7.86 -0.03
N ALA A 131 -7.78 -8.33 0.35
CA ALA A 131 -9.02 -7.57 0.21
C ALA A 131 -8.95 -6.25 0.99
N ALA A 132 -8.38 -6.24 2.19
CA ALA A 132 -8.19 -5.02 2.97
C ALA A 132 -7.32 -3.98 2.23
N HIS A 133 -6.19 -4.41 1.64
CA HIS A 133 -5.34 -3.52 0.84
C HIS A 133 -6.06 -3.01 -0.41
N ALA A 134 -6.77 -3.89 -1.13
CA ALA A 134 -7.54 -3.51 -2.31
C ALA A 134 -8.64 -2.48 -1.96
N LEU A 135 -9.42 -2.73 -0.91
CA LEU A 135 -10.46 -1.81 -0.43
C LEU A 135 -9.90 -0.43 -0.14
N LEU A 136 -8.73 -0.34 0.52
CA LEU A 136 -8.12 0.96 0.78
C LEU A 136 -7.67 1.66 -0.52
N LEU A 137 -7.09 0.93 -1.49
CA LEU A 137 -6.71 1.51 -2.79
C LEU A 137 -7.95 2.04 -3.54
N ASP A 138 -9.06 1.31 -3.50
CA ASP A 138 -10.35 1.72 -4.06
C ASP A 138 -10.89 2.96 -3.35
N GLY A 139 -10.81 2.99 -2.01
CA GLY A 139 -11.23 4.15 -1.20
C GLY A 139 -10.40 5.40 -1.42
N LEU A 140 -9.16 5.27 -1.88
CA LEU A 140 -8.32 6.40 -2.33
C LEU A 140 -8.65 6.84 -3.78
N GLY A 141 -9.58 6.16 -4.45
CA GLY A 141 -10.00 6.46 -5.82
C GLY A 141 -8.88 6.26 -6.84
N LEU A 142 -8.00 5.27 -6.63
CA LEU A 142 -6.85 5.04 -7.48
C LEU A 142 -7.20 4.23 -8.73
N GLY A 143 -6.54 4.55 -9.84
CA GLY A 143 -6.68 3.81 -11.10
C GLY A 143 -5.93 2.47 -11.10
N PRO A 144 -5.96 1.74 -12.24
CA PRO A 144 -5.43 0.36 -12.35
C PRO A 144 -3.91 0.23 -12.12
N GLU A 145 -3.17 1.34 -12.08
CA GLU A 145 -1.75 1.35 -11.76
C GLU A 145 -1.47 1.13 -10.26
N ALA A 146 -2.48 1.27 -9.41
CA ALA A 146 -2.41 0.97 -7.99
C ALA A 146 -2.57 -0.55 -7.77
N VAL A 147 -1.47 -1.19 -7.42
CA VAL A 147 -1.39 -2.65 -7.33
C VAL A 147 -0.90 -3.11 -5.96
N VAL A 148 -1.35 -4.29 -5.57
CA VAL A 148 -0.82 -5.04 -4.43
C VAL A 148 0.14 -6.09 -4.98
N VAL A 149 1.44 -5.89 -4.77
CA VAL A 149 2.48 -6.80 -5.27
C VAL A 149 2.67 -7.93 -4.26
N ILE A 150 2.64 -9.19 -4.72
CA ILE A 150 2.81 -10.38 -3.87
C ILE A 150 3.89 -11.30 -4.43
N HIS A 151 4.40 -12.18 -3.58
CA HIS A 151 5.19 -13.32 -4.01
C HIS A 151 4.26 -14.49 -4.36
N ALA A 152 4.69 -15.36 -5.29
CA ALA A 152 3.97 -16.57 -5.64
C ALA A 152 3.79 -17.54 -4.44
N GLY A 153 4.68 -17.44 -3.44
CA GLY A 153 4.66 -18.21 -2.21
C GLY A 153 5.90 -19.10 -2.04
N GLY A 154 5.86 -19.98 -1.04
CA GLY A 154 6.94 -20.93 -0.76
C GLY A 154 6.84 -22.20 -1.59
N ILE A 155 7.97 -22.85 -1.90
CA ILE A 155 7.96 -24.22 -2.45
C ILE A 155 7.82 -25.17 -1.27
N TYR A 156 6.74 -25.96 -1.24
CA TYR A 156 6.55 -27.03 -0.27
C TYR A 156 6.96 -28.36 -0.92
N ASP A 157 7.84 -29.13 -0.27
CA ASP A 157 8.32 -30.41 -0.77
C ASP A 157 7.15 -31.37 -1.02
N GLY A 158 6.90 -31.70 -2.30
CA GLY A 158 5.80 -32.56 -2.74
C GLY A 158 4.81 -31.95 -3.76
N MET A 159 5.20 -30.92 -4.50
CA MET A 159 4.30 -30.23 -5.43
C MET A 159 3.89 -31.11 -6.63
N VAL A 160 2.62 -31.48 -6.69
CA VAL A 160 1.87 -31.47 -7.97
C VAL A 160 1.58 -29.99 -8.25
N PRO A 161 1.85 -29.45 -9.45
CA PRO A 161 1.53 -28.07 -9.78
C PRO A 161 0.05 -27.81 -9.50
N SER A 162 -0.28 -26.68 -8.88
CA SER A 162 -1.64 -26.15 -8.88
C SER A 162 -2.07 -26.05 -10.34
N SER A 163 -2.99 -26.93 -10.77
CA SER A 163 -3.42 -27.03 -12.16
C SER A 163 -4.10 -25.74 -12.63
N GLU A 164 -3.94 -25.49 -13.93
CA GLU A 164 -4.49 -24.37 -14.73
C GLU A 164 -5.95 -24.00 -14.45
#